data_AF-A0A959HJI8-F1
#
_entry.id   AF-A0A959HJI8-F1
#
_cell.length_a   1.000
_cell.length_b   1.000
_cell.length_c   1.000
_cell.angle_alpha   90.00
_cell.angle_beta   90.00
_cell.angle_gamma   90.00
#
_symmetry.space_group_name_H-M   'P 1'
#
loop_
_entity.id
_entity.type
_entity.pdbx_description
1 polymer ?
#
loop_
_entity_poly.entity_id
_entity_poly.type
_entity_poly.pdbx_seq_one_letter_code
_entity_poly.pdbx_strand_id
1 'polypeptide(L)'
;MQYQFTFTSLARNSGLMNAAFEVRRIPFSQWATGDFVAVELMKPGSESARIELHNGRMMDPLKGERLIGALGVRHATLEITGTWKAIEPHERFHLMTAAGLIGKVTSMAAFSPIPIQLEYLGHVIRDGAKCTMRSSLPAVPNRPFNKPVVLMVGTSMSAGKTTTARIVTRELRSMGFRVLGAKVTGAGRYRDILAVKDAGAVAVFDFVDAGLPSTVCPREDYLPALEHLLSLMAGEEADVAVVEIGASPLEPYNGDVAIDYLRENIRCIMLCASDPYAVYGVMKSFGLRPDLVSGPATNTIAAVELVEKLCKMKALNLLNPGTRPALRQLLRDKLGMQ
;
A
#
# COMPACT_ATOMS: atom_id res chain seq x y z
N MET A 1 7.67 -29.66 -11.20
CA MET A 1 8.65 -28.62 -10.81
C MET A 1 8.15 -27.26 -11.28
N GLN A 2 7.66 -26.42 -10.37
CA GLN A 2 7.03 -25.10 -10.63
C GLN A 2 8.02 -23.99 -11.07
N TYR A 3 9.19 -24.34 -11.62
CA TYR A 3 10.22 -23.39 -12.06
C TYR A 3 9.84 -22.53 -13.29
N GLN A 4 8.58 -22.57 -13.74
CA GLN A 4 8.14 -21.84 -14.93
C GLN A 4 7.67 -20.42 -14.63
N PHE A 5 7.34 -20.08 -13.39
CA PHE A 5 6.75 -18.77 -13.06
C PHE A 5 7.44 -18.08 -11.89
N THR A 6 7.67 -16.78 -12.07
CA THR A 6 8.07 -15.85 -11.01
C THR A 6 6.81 -15.29 -10.34
N PHE A 7 6.73 -15.39 -9.02
CA PHE A 7 5.60 -14.87 -8.24
C PHE A 7 5.89 -13.44 -7.76
N THR A 8 5.03 -12.51 -8.12
CA THR A 8 5.13 -11.12 -7.66
C THR A 8 4.63 -10.99 -6.22
N SER A 9 4.84 -9.83 -5.60
CA SER A 9 4.42 -9.57 -4.23
C SER A 9 2.91 -9.52 -4.01
N LEU A 10 2.09 -9.26 -5.03
CA LEU A 10 0.64 -9.45 -4.97
C LEU A 10 0.23 -10.93 -4.88
N ALA A 11 1.08 -11.86 -5.30
CA ALA A 11 0.82 -13.30 -5.21
C ALA A 11 1.41 -13.96 -3.95
N ARG A 12 1.97 -13.17 -3.01
CA ARG A 12 2.70 -13.69 -1.84
C ARG A 12 1.85 -14.55 -0.89
N ASN A 13 0.55 -14.30 -0.82
CA ASN A 13 -0.39 -15.05 0.04
C ASN A 13 -1.21 -16.10 -0.73
N SER A 14 -0.87 -16.36 -2.00
CA SER A 14 -1.70 -17.18 -2.87
C SER A 14 -1.69 -18.68 -2.52
N GLY A 15 -0.63 -19.15 -1.84
CA GLY A 15 -0.33 -20.57 -1.64
C GLY A 15 0.10 -21.31 -2.92
N LEU A 16 0.15 -20.63 -4.07
CA LEU A 16 0.44 -21.22 -5.39
C LEU A 16 1.91 -21.67 -5.54
N MET A 17 2.81 -21.11 -4.75
CA MET A 17 4.21 -21.53 -4.73
C MET A 17 4.41 -22.96 -4.23
N ASN A 18 3.47 -23.45 -3.41
CA ASN A 18 3.57 -24.74 -2.73
C ASN A 18 2.56 -25.77 -3.26
N ALA A 19 1.80 -25.43 -4.31
CA ALA A 19 0.73 -26.27 -4.84
C ALA A 19 0.63 -26.22 -6.37
N ALA A 20 0.28 -27.34 -6.98
CA ALA A 20 0.03 -27.39 -8.42
C ALA A 20 -1.15 -26.50 -8.82
N PHE A 21 -1.07 -25.93 -10.01
CA PHE A 21 -2.13 -25.15 -10.64
C PHE A 21 -2.00 -25.27 -12.16
N GLU A 22 -3.09 -24.97 -12.85
CA GLU A 22 -3.16 -24.87 -14.30
C GLU A 22 -3.26 -23.42 -14.74
N VAL A 23 -2.84 -23.15 -15.97
CA VAL A 23 -3.03 -21.85 -16.63
C VAL A 23 -4.04 -22.05 -17.75
N ARG A 24 -5.19 -21.40 -17.66
CA ARG A 24 -6.28 -21.55 -18.63
C ARG A 24 -6.82 -20.20 -19.07
N ARG A 25 -6.93 -20.00 -20.39
CA ARG A 25 -7.66 -18.84 -20.92
C ARG A 25 -9.16 -19.02 -20.67
N ILE A 26 -9.76 -18.02 -20.03
CA ILE A 26 -11.21 -17.95 -19.80
C ILE A 26 -11.79 -16.70 -20.49
N PRO A 27 -13.10 -16.68 -20.82
CA PRO A 27 -13.76 -15.54 -21.43
C PRO A 27 -13.62 -14.28 -20.58
N PHE A 28 -13.46 -13.12 -21.23
CA PHE A 28 -13.32 -11.82 -20.56
C PHE A 28 -14.49 -11.50 -19.61
N SER A 29 -15.71 -11.99 -19.91
CA SER A 29 -16.88 -11.85 -19.05
C SER A 29 -16.76 -12.52 -17.67
N GLN A 30 -15.77 -13.39 -17.47
CA GLN A 30 -15.50 -14.07 -16.21
C GLN A 30 -14.33 -13.44 -15.42
N TRP A 31 -13.71 -12.39 -15.95
CA TRP A 31 -12.56 -11.75 -15.32
C TRP A 31 -13.03 -10.83 -14.20
N ALA A 32 -12.23 -10.73 -13.15
CA ALA A 32 -12.54 -9.91 -11.99
C ALA A 32 -11.26 -9.31 -11.38
N THR A 33 -11.44 -8.23 -10.62
CA THR A 33 -10.38 -7.69 -9.76
C THR A 33 -9.93 -8.75 -8.77
N GLY A 34 -8.62 -8.91 -8.60
CA GLY A 34 -8.02 -9.88 -7.69
C GLY A 34 -7.87 -11.28 -8.28
N ASP A 35 -8.21 -11.50 -9.55
CA ASP A 35 -7.90 -12.75 -10.24
C ASP A 35 -6.39 -12.90 -10.41
N PHE A 36 -5.85 -14.07 -10.06
CA PHE A 36 -4.47 -14.40 -10.37
C PHE A 36 -4.34 -14.79 -11.84
N VAL A 37 -3.43 -14.14 -12.55
CA VAL A 37 -3.17 -14.38 -13.98
C VAL A 37 -1.71 -14.70 -14.21
N ALA A 38 -1.49 -15.62 -15.14
CA ALA A 38 -0.20 -15.90 -15.71
C ALA A 38 0.02 -15.04 -16.96
N VAL A 39 1.18 -14.40 -17.02
CA VAL A 39 1.56 -13.50 -18.11
C VAL A 39 3.00 -13.75 -18.53
N GLU A 40 3.34 -13.46 -19.77
CA GLU A 40 4.72 -13.50 -20.28
C GLU A 40 5.24 -12.08 -20.54
N LEU A 41 6.47 -11.82 -20.13
CA LEU A 41 7.11 -10.52 -20.29
C LEU A 41 7.57 -10.32 -21.74
N MET A 42 7.00 -9.32 -22.41
CA MET A 42 7.28 -9.03 -23.81
C MET A 42 8.32 -7.92 -23.97
N LYS A 43 8.21 -6.86 -23.17
CA LYS A 43 9.16 -5.74 -23.15
C LYS A 43 9.43 -5.29 -21.71
N PRO A 44 10.69 -5.12 -21.30
CA PRO A 44 11.08 -4.80 -19.92
C PRO A 44 10.71 -3.38 -19.45
N GLY A 45 10.22 -2.51 -20.33
CA GLY A 45 9.94 -1.11 -19.97
C GLY A 45 11.22 -0.28 -19.86
N SER A 46 11.17 0.81 -19.07
CA SER A 46 12.33 1.67 -18.80
C SER A 46 13.41 0.98 -17.95
N GLU A 47 14.65 1.50 -17.98
CA GLU A 47 15.78 0.96 -17.20
C GLU A 47 15.52 0.88 -15.69
N SER A 48 14.65 1.74 -15.14
CA SER A 48 14.25 1.73 -13.73
C SER A 48 13.10 0.77 -13.40
N ALA A 49 12.50 0.12 -14.41
CA ALA A 49 11.42 -0.83 -14.19
C ALA A 49 11.96 -2.08 -13.48
N ARG A 50 11.23 -2.54 -12.48
CA ARG A 50 11.59 -3.69 -11.64
C ARG A 50 10.33 -4.48 -11.32
N ILE A 51 10.51 -5.77 -11.04
CA ILE A 51 9.47 -6.66 -10.54
C ILE A 51 9.76 -6.94 -9.06
N GLU A 52 8.78 -6.68 -8.20
CA GLU A 52 8.86 -6.98 -6.78
C GLU A 52 8.35 -8.41 -6.55
N LEU A 53 9.22 -9.27 -6.07
CA LEU A 53 8.97 -10.69 -5.83
C LEU A 53 8.11 -10.91 -4.57
N HIS A 54 7.54 -12.11 -4.45
CA HIS A 54 6.76 -12.54 -3.27
C HIS A 54 7.46 -12.32 -1.91
N ASN A 55 8.80 -12.28 -1.88
CA ASN A 55 9.62 -12.04 -0.69
C ASN A 55 10.09 -10.58 -0.55
N GLY A 56 9.64 -9.67 -1.42
CA GLY A 56 10.01 -8.25 -1.40
C GLY A 56 11.32 -7.89 -2.09
N ARG A 57 12.07 -8.88 -2.63
CA ARG A 57 13.25 -8.59 -3.45
C ARG A 57 12.83 -7.96 -4.78
N MET A 58 13.68 -7.08 -5.30
CA MET A 58 13.49 -6.51 -6.64
C MET A 58 14.28 -7.33 -7.66
N MET A 59 13.64 -7.65 -8.78
CA MET A 59 14.20 -8.38 -9.92
C MET A 59 14.22 -7.47 -11.15
N ASP A 60 15.29 -7.54 -11.93
CA ASP A 60 15.36 -6.90 -13.25
C ASP A 60 14.49 -7.67 -14.25
N PRO A 61 13.62 -7.00 -15.01
CA PRO A 61 12.73 -7.66 -15.95
C PRO A 61 13.50 -8.23 -17.15
N LEU A 62 13.28 -9.51 -17.47
CA LEU A 62 13.85 -10.16 -18.66
C LEU A 62 12.75 -10.67 -19.60
N LYS A 63 12.92 -10.43 -20.91
CA LYS A 63 11.96 -10.88 -21.93
C LYS A 63 11.81 -12.40 -21.89
N GLY A 64 10.56 -12.88 -21.99
CA GLY A 64 10.20 -14.30 -21.92
C GLY A 64 9.97 -14.82 -20.50
N GLU A 65 10.28 -14.03 -19.46
CA GLU A 65 9.92 -14.40 -18.09
C GLU A 65 8.41 -14.48 -17.92
N ARG A 66 7.95 -15.52 -17.25
CA ARG A 66 6.53 -15.68 -16.94
C ARG A 66 6.27 -15.31 -15.51
N LEU A 67 5.25 -14.49 -15.30
CA LEU A 67 4.90 -13.92 -14.00
C LEU A 67 3.51 -14.40 -13.57
N ILE A 68 3.33 -14.60 -12.26
CA ILE A 68 2.00 -14.61 -11.63
C ILE A 68 1.80 -13.27 -10.93
N GLY A 69 0.80 -12.52 -11.39
CA GLY A 69 0.33 -11.28 -10.77
C GLY A 69 -1.19 -11.28 -10.65
N ALA A 70 -1.77 -10.13 -10.30
CA ALA A 70 -3.21 -9.99 -10.09
C ALA A 70 -3.82 -8.89 -10.96
N LEU A 71 -5.00 -9.15 -11.52
CA LEU A 71 -5.78 -8.13 -12.22
C LEU A 71 -6.29 -7.07 -11.23
N GLY A 72 -6.21 -5.80 -11.59
CA GLY A 72 -6.78 -4.75 -10.74
C GLY A 72 -6.86 -3.39 -11.40
N VAL A 73 -7.11 -2.38 -10.57
CA VAL A 73 -7.27 -0.99 -11.00
C VAL A 73 -6.26 -0.13 -10.27
N ARG A 74 -5.62 0.77 -11.00
CA ARG A 74 -4.68 1.75 -10.44
C ARG A 74 -5.13 3.14 -10.82
N HIS A 75 -5.22 4.04 -9.85
CA HIS A 75 -5.61 5.43 -10.07
C HIS A 75 -4.58 6.35 -9.40
N ALA A 76 -3.46 6.63 -10.08
CA ALA A 76 -2.36 7.39 -9.50
C ALA A 76 -2.33 8.82 -10.07
N THR A 77 -2.19 9.81 -9.20
CA THR A 77 -2.11 11.23 -9.59
C THR A 77 -0.72 11.65 -10.11
N LEU A 78 0.33 10.88 -9.80
CA LEU A 78 1.73 11.21 -10.14
C LEU A 78 2.44 10.15 -11.00
N GLU A 79 1.78 9.03 -11.30
CA GLU A 79 2.40 7.92 -12.03
C GLU A 79 1.45 7.41 -13.13
N ILE A 80 1.16 6.11 -13.13
CA ILE A 80 0.32 5.42 -14.11
C ILE A 80 -1.08 5.18 -13.55
N THR A 81 -2.08 5.44 -14.38
CA THR A 81 -3.47 5.04 -14.17
C THR A 81 -3.85 3.97 -15.20
N GLY A 82 -4.63 2.99 -14.77
CA GLY A 82 -5.01 1.89 -15.63
C GLY A 82 -5.96 0.91 -14.97
N THR A 83 -6.52 0.01 -15.77
CA THR A 83 -7.52 -0.95 -15.35
C THR A 83 -7.49 -2.19 -16.23
N TRP A 84 -7.71 -3.36 -15.65
CA TRP A 84 -7.92 -4.57 -16.43
C TRP A 84 -9.20 -4.49 -17.30
N LYS A 85 -10.19 -3.67 -16.91
CA LYS A 85 -11.46 -3.55 -17.63
C LYS A 85 -11.34 -2.91 -19.01
N ALA A 86 -10.24 -2.20 -19.27
CA ALA A 86 -9.99 -1.51 -20.54
C ALA A 86 -9.24 -2.40 -21.55
N ILE A 87 -8.91 -3.63 -21.19
CA ILE A 87 -8.20 -4.57 -22.08
C ILE A 87 -9.14 -4.99 -23.20
N GLU A 88 -8.75 -4.70 -24.44
CA GLU A 88 -9.43 -5.15 -25.64
C GLU A 88 -8.76 -6.41 -26.22
N PRO A 89 -9.45 -7.15 -27.10
CA PRO A 89 -8.85 -8.30 -27.79
C PRO A 89 -7.52 -7.94 -28.45
N HIS A 90 -6.52 -8.81 -28.28
CA HIS A 90 -5.17 -8.69 -28.85
C HIS A 90 -4.30 -7.54 -28.29
N GLU A 91 -4.79 -6.78 -27.31
CA GLU A 91 -3.99 -5.75 -26.68
C GLU A 91 -2.97 -6.31 -25.69
N ARG A 92 -1.90 -5.53 -25.51
CA ARG A 92 -0.85 -5.83 -24.54
C ARG A 92 -1.28 -5.42 -23.13
N PHE A 93 -0.91 -6.26 -22.19
CA PHE A 93 -1.07 -6.04 -20.77
C PHE A 93 0.10 -5.19 -20.29
N HIS A 94 -0.07 -4.55 -19.15
CA HIS A 94 0.96 -3.75 -18.53
C HIS A 94 1.10 -4.10 -17.06
N LEU A 95 2.34 -4.13 -16.60
CA LEU A 95 2.65 -4.14 -15.18
C LEU A 95 2.47 -2.72 -14.63
N MET A 96 1.34 -2.46 -13.97
CA MET A 96 0.98 -1.12 -13.47
C MET A 96 1.64 -0.80 -12.13
N THR A 97 2.09 -1.80 -11.37
CA THR A 97 2.96 -1.65 -10.19
C THR A 97 4.02 -2.74 -10.21
N ALA A 98 5.21 -2.46 -9.69
CA ALA A 98 6.24 -3.49 -9.52
C ALA A 98 5.75 -4.73 -8.75
N ALA A 99 4.74 -4.57 -7.88
CA ALA A 99 4.15 -5.63 -7.08
C ALA A 99 3.36 -6.68 -7.88
N GLY A 100 3.12 -6.46 -9.18
CA GLY A 100 2.33 -7.39 -9.99
C GLY A 100 0.87 -6.98 -10.20
N LEU A 101 0.55 -5.69 -10.06
CA LEU A 101 -0.77 -5.19 -10.44
C LEU A 101 -0.85 -5.12 -11.96
N ILE A 102 -1.73 -5.91 -12.57
CA ILE A 102 -1.80 -6.10 -14.02
C ILE A 102 -3.09 -5.50 -14.58
N GLY A 103 -2.97 -4.80 -15.70
CA GLY A 103 -4.09 -4.20 -16.43
C GLY A 103 -3.65 -3.50 -17.71
N LYS A 104 -4.51 -2.70 -18.32
CA LYS A 104 -4.14 -1.78 -19.40
C LYS A 104 -3.88 -0.39 -18.82
N VAL A 105 -2.76 0.23 -19.19
CA VAL A 105 -2.51 1.64 -18.92
C VAL A 105 -3.46 2.49 -19.75
N THR A 106 -4.21 3.37 -19.10
CA THR A 106 -5.15 4.29 -19.77
C THR A 106 -4.65 5.73 -19.75
N SER A 107 -3.80 6.08 -18.79
CA SER A 107 -3.15 7.39 -18.70
C SER A 107 -1.85 7.30 -17.91
N MET A 108 -0.91 8.19 -18.21
CA MET A 108 0.43 8.19 -17.62
C MET A 108 0.94 9.62 -17.50
N ALA A 109 1.54 9.97 -16.35
CA ALA A 109 2.19 11.27 -16.20
C ALA A 109 3.39 11.40 -17.14
N ALA A 110 3.67 12.62 -17.63
CA ALA A 110 4.65 12.88 -18.70
C ALA A 110 6.06 12.32 -18.48
N PHE A 111 6.49 12.18 -17.22
CA PHE A 111 7.82 11.68 -16.85
C PHE A 111 7.79 10.31 -16.16
N SER A 112 6.68 9.58 -16.26
CA SER A 112 6.61 8.23 -15.71
C SER A 112 7.47 7.27 -16.53
N PRO A 113 8.13 6.30 -15.87
CA PRO A 113 8.82 5.22 -16.57
C PRO A 113 7.85 4.44 -17.47
N ILE A 114 8.34 4.01 -18.64
CA ILE A 114 7.59 3.15 -19.56
C ILE A 114 7.32 1.82 -18.83
N PRO A 115 6.05 1.40 -18.70
CA PRO A 115 5.70 0.16 -18.01
C PRO A 115 6.18 -1.08 -18.76
N ILE A 116 6.42 -2.16 -18.01
CA ILE A 116 6.65 -3.49 -18.58
C ILE A 116 5.41 -3.93 -19.37
N GLN A 117 5.62 -4.37 -20.62
CA GLN A 117 4.56 -4.92 -21.46
C GLN A 117 4.51 -6.44 -21.33
N LEU A 118 3.29 -6.95 -21.25
CA LEU A 118 3.00 -8.34 -20.91
C LEU A 118 2.04 -8.93 -21.95
N GLU A 119 2.12 -10.24 -22.15
CA GLU A 119 1.17 -11.04 -22.89
C GLU A 119 0.40 -11.95 -21.94
N TYR A 120 -0.92 -12.03 -22.11
CA TYR A 120 -1.78 -12.86 -21.28
C TYR A 120 -1.70 -14.33 -21.70
N LEU A 121 -1.32 -15.19 -20.74
CA LEU A 121 -1.25 -16.64 -20.94
C LEU A 121 -2.55 -17.32 -20.48
N GLY A 122 -3.10 -16.91 -19.35
CA GLY A 122 -4.32 -17.50 -18.79
C GLY A 122 -4.57 -17.08 -17.33
N HIS A 123 -5.72 -17.45 -16.80
CA HIS A 123 -6.00 -17.41 -15.37
C HIS A 123 -5.39 -18.62 -14.67
N VAL A 124 -5.01 -18.43 -13.41
CA VAL A 124 -4.58 -19.52 -12.55
C VAL A 124 -5.81 -20.30 -12.07
N ILE A 125 -5.82 -21.60 -12.31
CA ILE A 125 -6.88 -22.54 -11.91
C ILE A 125 -6.28 -23.56 -10.94
N ARG A 126 -6.92 -23.77 -9.79
CA ARG A 126 -6.57 -24.83 -8.83
C ARG A 126 -7.83 -25.57 -8.43
N ASP A 127 -7.77 -26.90 -8.40
CA ASP A 127 -8.90 -27.77 -8.06
C ASP A 127 -10.16 -27.46 -8.90
N GLY A 128 -9.96 -27.16 -10.19
CA GLY A 128 -11.03 -26.80 -11.14
C GLY A 128 -11.60 -25.38 -10.99
N ALA A 129 -11.22 -24.64 -9.95
CA ALA A 129 -11.72 -23.30 -9.65
C ALA A 129 -10.69 -22.19 -9.98
N LYS A 130 -11.19 -21.02 -10.36
CA LYS A 130 -10.36 -19.83 -10.59
C LYS A 130 -9.77 -19.33 -9.27
N CYS A 131 -8.45 -19.23 -9.21
CA CYS A 131 -7.76 -18.67 -8.04
C CYS A 131 -7.85 -17.15 -8.04
N THR A 132 -8.31 -16.61 -6.93
CA THR A 132 -8.37 -15.17 -6.64
C THR A 132 -7.65 -14.86 -5.34
N MET A 133 -7.21 -13.62 -5.19
CA MET A 133 -6.61 -13.13 -3.95
C MET A 133 -7.51 -13.37 -2.74
N ARG A 134 -8.84 -13.16 -2.87
CA ARG A 134 -9.82 -13.43 -1.80
C ARG A 134 -9.95 -14.92 -1.48
N SER A 135 -9.98 -15.79 -2.50
CA SER A 135 -10.09 -17.24 -2.30
C SER A 135 -8.85 -17.87 -1.66
N SER A 136 -7.72 -17.16 -1.69
CA SER A 136 -6.46 -17.59 -1.09
C SER A 136 -6.28 -17.13 0.36
N LEU A 137 -7.21 -16.35 0.92
CA LEU A 137 -7.09 -15.87 2.28
C LEU A 137 -7.26 -17.00 3.31
N PRO A 138 -6.48 -16.98 4.41
CA PRO A 138 -6.73 -17.87 5.52
C PRO A 138 -8.08 -17.53 6.18
N ALA A 139 -8.74 -18.52 6.77
CA ALA A 139 -9.87 -18.26 7.66
C ALA A 139 -9.34 -17.59 8.95
N VAL A 140 -9.93 -16.46 9.33
CA VAL A 140 -9.55 -15.69 10.51
C VAL A 140 -10.79 -15.46 11.37
N PRO A 141 -10.76 -15.76 12.67
CA PRO A 141 -11.86 -15.41 13.57
C PRO A 141 -12.08 -13.90 13.58
N ASN A 142 -13.34 -13.46 13.58
CA ASN A 142 -13.65 -12.05 13.77
C ASN A 142 -13.16 -11.60 15.17
N ARG A 143 -12.31 -10.59 15.20
CA ARG A 143 -11.72 -10.04 16.42
C ARG A 143 -11.84 -8.52 16.39
N PRO A 144 -12.39 -7.88 17.44
CA PRO A 144 -12.44 -6.44 17.51
C PRO A 144 -11.03 -5.84 17.59
N PHE A 145 -10.77 -4.83 16.76
CA PHE A 145 -9.49 -4.12 16.79
C PHE A 145 -9.55 -2.94 17.78
N ASN A 146 -8.83 -3.06 18.90
CA ASN A 146 -8.85 -2.08 20.00
C ASN A 146 -7.49 -1.42 20.28
N LYS A 147 -6.48 -1.64 19.43
CA LYS A 147 -5.14 -1.07 19.62
C LYS A 147 -5.15 0.42 19.28
N PRO A 148 -4.38 1.27 20.00
CA PRO A 148 -4.24 2.68 19.65
C PRO A 148 -3.49 2.82 18.31
N VAL A 149 -3.92 3.79 17.50
CA VAL A 149 -3.40 4.02 16.14
C VAL A 149 -2.66 5.35 16.04
N VAL A 150 -1.43 5.29 15.54
CA VAL A 150 -0.73 6.43 14.95
C VAL A 150 -0.94 6.37 13.43
N LEU A 151 -1.77 7.27 12.92
CA LEU A 151 -2.22 7.28 11.53
C LEU A 151 -1.33 8.16 10.67
N MET A 152 -0.76 7.60 9.59
CA MET A 152 -0.06 8.33 8.55
C MET A 152 -1.03 8.67 7.42
N VAL A 153 -1.28 9.95 7.22
CA VAL A 153 -2.04 10.47 6.08
C VAL A 153 -1.07 11.23 5.17
N GLY A 154 -1.34 11.26 3.87
CA GLY A 154 -0.49 12.01 2.94
C GLY A 154 -1.30 12.88 2.01
N THR A 155 -0.71 14.00 1.57
CA THR A 155 -1.35 14.89 0.58
C THR A 155 -1.34 14.30 -0.83
N SER A 156 -0.40 13.39 -1.10
CA SER A 156 -0.27 12.68 -2.37
C SER A 156 0.58 11.40 -2.20
N MET A 157 0.81 10.69 -3.31
CA MET A 157 1.84 9.66 -3.43
C MET A 157 3.22 10.27 -3.16
N SER A 158 4.15 9.46 -2.63
CA SER A 158 5.53 9.89 -2.36
C SER A 158 5.70 11.09 -1.41
N ALA A 159 4.66 11.48 -0.65
CA ALA A 159 4.71 12.58 0.30
C ALA A 159 5.49 12.29 1.61
N GLY A 160 6.18 11.14 1.70
CA GLY A 160 7.01 10.77 2.86
C GLY A 160 6.33 9.85 3.88
N LYS A 161 5.10 9.38 3.64
CA LYS A 161 4.34 8.51 4.58
C LYS A 161 5.15 7.30 5.08
N THR A 162 5.66 6.50 4.17
CA THR A 162 6.42 5.28 4.52
C THR A 162 7.69 5.63 5.29
N THR A 163 8.41 6.70 4.92
CA THR A 163 9.60 7.15 5.66
C THR A 163 9.25 7.59 7.08
N THR A 164 8.19 8.37 7.25
CA THR A 164 7.67 8.78 8.56
C THR A 164 7.25 7.55 9.39
N ALA A 165 6.50 6.61 8.80
CA ALA A 165 6.07 5.39 9.46
C ALA A 165 7.24 4.57 10.02
N ARG A 166 8.33 4.44 9.24
CA ARG A 166 9.57 3.77 9.66
C ARG A 166 10.21 4.46 10.86
N ILE A 167 10.34 5.79 10.82
CA ILE A 167 10.96 6.56 11.91
C ILE A 167 10.12 6.44 13.18
N VAL A 168 8.81 6.65 13.08
CA VAL A 168 7.87 6.50 14.19
C VAL A 168 7.94 5.11 14.80
N THR A 169 7.93 4.06 13.97
CA THR A 169 8.06 2.67 14.42
C THR A 169 9.35 2.47 15.20
N ARG A 170 10.48 2.98 14.70
CA ARG A 170 11.77 2.86 15.37
C ARG A 170 11.82 3.60 16.70
N GLU A 171 11.22 4.79 16.77
CA GLU A 171 11.15 5.55 18.03
C GLU A 171 10.25 4.86 19.06
N LEU A 172 9.06 4.39 18.68
CA LEU A 172 8.17 3.61 19.56
C LEU A 172 8.85 2.33 20.06
N ARG A 173 9.52 1.60 19.18
CA ARG A 173 10.30 0.41 19.56
C ARG A 173 11.43 0.77 20.53
N SER A 174 12.12 1.90 20.33
CA SER A 174 13.16 2.38 21.26
C SER A 174 12.61 2.79 22.63
N MET A 175 11.32 3.11 22.70
CA MET A 175 10.58 3.40 23.92
C MET A 175 10.01 2.13 24.59
N GLY A 176 10.25 0.94 24.03
CA GLY A 176 9.83 -0.34 24.60
C GLY A 176 8.51 -0.90 24.07
N PHE A 177 7.86 -0.24 23.10
CA PHE A 177 6.58 -0.70 22.57
C PHE A 177 6.73 -1.79 21.51
N ARG A 178 5.81 -2.75 21.51
CA ARG A 178 5.57 -3.68 20.42
C ARG A 178 4.69 -3.00 19.38
N VAL A 179 5.28 -2.70 18.23
CA VAL A 179 4.61 -1.95 17.15
C VAL A 179 4.12 -2.91 16.08
N LEU A 180 2.85 -2.79 15.70
CA LEU A 180 2.34 -3.37 14.46
C LEU A 180 2.33 -2.31 13.36
N GLY A 181 2.79 -2.65 12.16
CA GLY A 181 2.70 -1.79 10.98
C GLY A 181 1.56 -2.21 10.08
N ALA A 182 0.81 -1.26 9.51
CA ALA A 182 -0.17 -1.60 8.48
C ALA A 182 -0.27 -0.57 7.37
N LYS A 183 -0.65 -1.00 6.17
CA LYS A 183 -1.08 -0.14 5.06
C LYS A 183 -2.46 -0.57 4.57
N VAL A 184 -3.49 0.14 4.97
CA VAL A 184 -4.88 -0.31 4.81
C VAL A 184 -5.52 0.13 3.50
N THR A 185 -4.87 1.04 2.74
CA THR A 185 -5.32 1.49 1.42
C THR A 185 -4.17 1.73 0.43
N GLY A 186 -4.50 1.79 -0.86
CA GLY A 186 -3.61 2.20 -1.96
C GLY A 186 -3.50 1.18 -3.09
N ALA A 187 -2.41 1.26 -3.85
CA ALA A 187 -1.96 0.25 -4.80
C ALA A 187 -0.58 -0.25 -4.34
N GLY A 188 -0.50 -1.53 -3.97
CA GLY A 188 0.45 -1.98 -2.95
C GLY A 188 1.84 -2.18 -3.52
N ARG A 189 2.86 -1.86 -2.73
CA ARG A 189 4.21 -2.42 -2.88
C ARG A 189 4.60 -2.99 -1.54
N TYR A 190 5.04 -4.23 -1.54
CA TYR A 190 5.38 -4.96 -0.32
C TYR A 190 6.52 -4.29 0.44
N ARG A 191 7.44 -3.64 -0.28
CA ARG A 191 8.50 -2.81 0.31
C ARG A 191 7.99 -1.77 1.31
N ASP A 192 6.77 -1.26 1.13
CA ASP A 192 6.26 -0.18 1.98
C ASP A 192 6.06 -0.70 3.42
N ILE A 193 5.44 -1.88 3.56
CA ILE A 193 5.26 -2.52 4.87
C ILE A 193 6.52 -3.25 5.34
N LEU A 194 7.34 -3.80 4.44
CA LEU A 194 8.64 -4.38 4.81
C LEU A 194 9.56 -3.32 5.42
N ALA A 195 9.53 -2.07 4.94
CA ALA A 195 10.36 -1.04 5.50
C ALA A 195 9.99 -0.74 6.97
N VAL A 196 8.71 -0.88 7.33
CA VAL A 196 8.21 -0.80 8.72
C VAL A 196 8.62 -2.04 9.52
N LYS A 197 8.60 -3.22 8.89
CA LYS A 197 9.11 -4.47 9.50
C LYS A 197 10.59 -4.33 9.85
N ASP A 198 11.41 -3.83 8.93
CA ASP A 198 12.84 -3.57 9.11
C ASP A 198 13.12 -2.48 10.17
N ALA A 199 12.15 -1.60 10.43
CA ALA A 199 12.24 -0.62 11.51
C ALA A 199 11.98 -1.22 12.90
N GLY A 200 11.55 -2.48 12.98
CA GLY A 200 11.36 -3.24 14.22
C GLY A 200 9.92 -3.55 14.58
N ALA A 201 8.97 -3.43 13.64
CA ALA A 201 7.59 -3.87 13.90
C ALA A 201 7.51 -5.40 14.14
N VAL A 202 6.68 -5.81 15.10
CA VAL A 202 6.49 -7.24 15.44
C VAL A 202 5.71 -7.97 14.34
N ALA A 203 4.78 -7.27 13.69
CA ALA A 203 4.01 -7.77 12.55
C ALA A 203 3.72 -6.62 11.58
N VAL A 204 3.53 -6.97 10.30
CA VAL A 204 3.14 -6.00 9.27
C VAL A 204 2.07 -6.56 8.35
N PHE A 205 1.13 -5.72 7.95
CA PHE A 205 0.03 -6.11 7.08
C PHE A 205 -0.30 -5.04 6.03
N ASP A 206 -0.80 -5.41 4.87
CA ASP A 206 -1.49 -4.52 3.95
C ASP A 206 -2.76 -5.16 3.38
N PHE A 207 -3.49 -4.41 2.55
CA PHE A 207 -4.73 -4.89 1.93
C PHE A 207 -4.56 -6.11 1.00
N VAL A 208 -3.33 -6.52 0.62
CA VAL A 208 -3.07 -7.80 -0.06
C VAL A 208 -3.32 -8.97 0.88
N ASP A 209 -3.06 -8.79 2.18
CA ASP A 209 -3.42 -9.75 3.23
C ASP A 209 -4.95 -9.80 3.47
N ALA A 210 -5.71 -8.90 2.83
CA ALA A 210 -7.17 -8.90 2.78
C ALA A 210 -7.73 -9.21 1.38
N GLY A 211 -6.88 -9.71 0.47
CA GLY A 211 -7.32 -10.24 -0.81
C GLY A 211 -7.59 -9.17 -1.86
N LEU A 212 -7.01 -7.96 -1.70
CA LEU A 212 -7.17 -6.86 -2.65
C LEU A 212 -5.85 -6.57 -3.38
N PRO A 213 -5.86 -6.40 -4.72
CA PRO A 213 -4.67 -6.00 -5.49
C PRO A 213 -4.40 -4.49 -5.40
N SER A 214 -5.46 -3.72 -5.16
CA SER A 214 -5.49 -2.30 -4.80
C SER A 214 -6.83 -2.04 -4.10
N THR A 215 -6.96 -0.90 -3.43
CA THR A 215 -8.22 -0.49 -2.80
C THR A 215 -9.06 0.43 -3.68
N VAL A 216 -8.82 0.43 -5.00
CA VAL A 216 -9.73 1.02 -5.99
C VAL A 216 -10.83 0.02 -6.30
N CYS A 217 -11.81 -0.05 -5.39
CA CYS A 217 -12.96 -0.93 -5.47
C CYS A 217 -14.19 -0.27 -4.81
N PRO A 218 -15.40 -0.80 -5.07
CA PRO A 218 -16.60 -0.37 -4.37
C PRO A 218 -16.47 -0.51 -2.84
N ARG A 219 -17.22 0.30 -2.09
CA ARG A 219 -17.14 0.31 -0.61
C ARG A 219 -17.60 -1.01 0.00
N GLU A 220 -18.61 -1.63 -0.61
CA GLU A 220 -19.14 -2.94 -0.27
C GLU A 220 -18.10 -4.06 -0.43
N ASP A 221 -17.10 -3.86 -1.30
CA ASP A 221 -15.97 -4.75 -1.48
C ASP A 221 -14.81 -4.46 -0.52
N TYR A 222 -14.62 -3.19 -0.18
CA TYR A 222 -13.53 -2.72 0.69
C TYR A 222 -13.80 -3.00 2.17
N LEU A 223 -15.01 -2.73 2.67
CA LEU A 223 -15.33 -2.86 4.09
C LEU A 223 -15.08 -4.28 4.65
N PRO A 224 -15.58 -5.37 4.03
CA PRO A 224 -15.30 -6.72 4.52
C PRO A 224 -13.80 -7.07 4.48
N ALA A 225 -13.07 -6.54 3.50
CA ALA A 225 -11.61 -6.72 3.41
C ALA A 225 -10.89 -5.97 4.54
N LEU A 226 -11.31 -4.74 4.85
CA LEU A 226 -10.78 -3.98 5.99
C LEU A 226 -11.06 -4.72 7.31
N GLU A 227 -12.27 -5.26 7.51
CA GLU A 227 -12.63 -6.03 8.71
C GLU A 227 -11.78 -7.30 8.87
N HIS A 228 -11.54 -8.01 7.76
CA HIS A 228 -10.62 -9.15 7.74
C HIS A 228 -9.21 -8.74 8.15
N LEU A 229 -8.68 -7.66 7.55
CA LEU A 229 -7.35 -7.12 7.87
C LEU A 229 -7.23 -6.73 9.33
N LEU A 230 -8.24 -6.06 9.88
CA LEU A 230 -8.27 -5.64 11.27
C LEU A 230 -8.36 -6.85 12.22
N SER A 231 -9.07 -7.92 11.84
CA SER A 231 -9.10 -9.16 12.61
C SER A 231 -7.75 -9.87 12.65
N LEU A 232 -6.98 -9.85 11.55
CA LEU A 232 -5.59 -10.30 11.52
C LEU A 232 -4.73 -9.46 12.47
N MET A 233 -4.78 -8.14 12.34
CA MET A 233 -4.03 -7.20 13.19
C MET A 233 -4.42 -7.29 14.68
N ALA A 234 -5.69 -7.59 14.97
CA ALA A 234 -6.18 -7.78 16.33
C ALA A 234 -5.57 -9.02 16.99
N GLY A 235 -5.25 -10.06 16.22
CA GLY A 235 -4.61 -11.29 16.69
C GLY A 235 -3.17 -11.15 17.15
N GLU A 236 -2.49 -10.08 16.76
CA GLU A 236 -1.09 -9.85 17.13
C GLU A 236 -0.95 -9.21 18.51
N GLU A 237 0.06 -9.64 19.27
CA GLU A 237 0.41 -8.98 20.52
C GLU A 237 1.23 -7.71 20.27
N ALA A 238 0.52 -6.60 20.03
CA ALA A 238 1.09 -5.28 19.83
C ALA A 238 0.41 -4.25 20.72
N ASP A 239 1.20 -3.27 21.17
CA ASP A 239 0.75 -2.22 22.10
C ASP A 239 0.24 -0.99 21.33
N VAL A 240 0.71 -0.80 20.10
CA VAL A 240 0.34 0.32 19.21
C VAL A 240 0.44 -0.08 17.74
N ALA A 241 -0.45 0.45 16.92
CA ALA A 241 -0.42 0.27 15.47
C ALA A 241 0.02 1.57 14.76
N VAL A 242 0.99 1.46 13.85
CA VAL A 242 1.34 2.53 12.90
C VAL A 242 0.67 2.20 11.58
N VAL A 243 -0.36 2.96 11.22
CA VAL A 243 -1.24 2.67 10.07
C VAL A 243 -1.05 3.72 8.99
N GLU A 244 -0.72 3.29 7.77
CA GLU A 244 -0.62 4.15 6.59
C GLU A 244 -1.91 4.11 5.76
N ILE A 245 -2.44 5.29 5.44
CA ILE A 245 -3.42 5.49 4.37
C ILE A 245 -2.65 5.76 3.06
N GLY A 246 -2.75 4.84 2.10
CA GLY A 246 -2.19 5.03 0.78
C GLY A 246 -2.88 6.16 0.03
N ALA A 247 -2.13 6.81 -0.86
CA ALA A 247 -2.59 7.98 -1.62
C ALA A 247 -3.09 9.13 -0.71
N SER A 248 -3.83 10.09 -1.28
CA SER A 248 -4.65 11.04 -0.53
C SER A 248 -6.01 10.41 -0.18
N PRO A 249 -6.64 10.75 0.97
CA PRO A 249 -8.00 10.29 1.29
C PRO A 249 -9.08 10.67 0.27
N LEU A 250 -8.81 11.70 -0.55
CA LEU A 250 -9.72 12.13 -1.63
C LEU A 250 -9.56 11.32 -2.92
N GLU A 251 -8.51 10.51 -3.03
CA GLU A 251 -8.32 9.61 -4.17
C GLU A 251 -9.20 8.36 -3.98
N PRO A 252 -9.59 7.66 -5.07
CA PRO A 252 -10.57 6.57 -5.03
C PRO A 252 -10.00 5.25 -4.47
N TYR A 253 -9.28 5.32 -3.34
CA TYR A 253 -8.66 4.20 -2.64
C TYR A 253 -9.35 3.87 -1.31
N ASN A 254 -10.55 4.39 -1.06
CA ASN A 254 -11.31 4.20 0.19
C ASN A 254 -10.57 4.72 1.45
N GLY A 255 -9.72 5.75 1.30
CA GLY A 255 -8.97 6.33 2.42
C GLY A 255 -9.87 6.99 3.46
N ASP A 256 -10.95 7.64 3.02
CA ASP A 256 -11.99 8.20 3.89
C ASP A 256 -12.68 7.11 4.72
N VAL A 257 -13.11 6.02 4.07
CA VAL A 257 -13.76 4.88 4.73
C VAL A 257 -12.86 4.27 5.80
N ALA A 258 -11.56 4.08 5.49
CA ALA A 258 -10.60 3.53 6.43
C ALA A 258 -10.39 4.43 7.66
N ILE A 259 -10.31 5.75 7.45
CA ILE A 259 -10.15 6.73 8.53
C ILE A 259 -11.39 6.75 9.42
N ASP A 260 -12.58 6.74 8.83
CA ASP A 260 -13.84 6.72 9.57
C ASP A 260 -13.99 5.44 10.39
N TYR A 261 -13.62 4.29 9.83
CA TYR A 261 -13.68 3.01 10.55
C TYR A 261 -12.71 2.97 11.74
N LEU A 262 -11.52 3.56 11.60
CA LEU A 262 -10.48 3.58 12.64
C LEU A 262 -10.62 4.74 13.64
N ARG A 263 -11.64 5.60 13.49
CA ARG A 263 -11.77 6.88 14.20
C ARG A 263 -11.56 6.76 15.72
N GLU A 264 -12.18 5.77 16.35
CA GLU A 264 -12.11 5.56 17.80
C GLU A 264 -10.74 5.08 18.30
N ASN A 265 -9.97 4.44 17.42
CA ASN A 265 -8.63 3.93 17.71
C ASN A 265 -7.54 5.00 17.48
N ILE A 266 -7.80 6.01 16.65
CA ILE A 266 -6.81 7.03 16.30
C ILE A 266 -6.46 7.88 17.53
N ARG A 267 -5.17 7.93 17.85
CA ARG A 267 -4.60 8.75 18.94
C ARG A 267 -3.69 9.85 18.44
N CYS A 268 -3.07 9.66 17.29
CA CYS A 268 -2.18 10.63 16.67
C CYS A 268 -2.29 10.57 15.16
N ILE A 269 -2.44 11.73 14.51
CA ILE A 269 -2.49 11.86 13.05
C ILE A 269 -1.24 12.59 12.57
N MET A 270 -0.45 11.95 11.72
CA MET A 270 0.71 12.55 11.07
C MET A 270 0.41 12.79 9.60
N LEU A 271 0.39 14.08 9.20
CA LEU A 271 0.21 14.47 7.82
C LEU A 271 1.57 14.61 7.13
N CYS A 272 1.82 13.75 6.16
CA CYS A 272 3.01 13.79 5.31
C CYS A 272 2.68 14.56 4.03
N ALA A 273 3.33 15.70 3.81
CA ALA A 273 2.98 16.62 2.73
C ALA A 273 4.17 16.93 1.81
N SER A 274 3.86 17.18 0.53
CA SER A 274 4.82 17.63 -0.49
C SER A 274 5.37 19.03 -0.21
N ASP A 275 4.51 19.92 0.26
CA ASP A 275 4.82 21.34 0.46
C ASP A 275 3.83 21.97 1.46
N PRO A 276 4.12 23.17 2.00
CA PRO A 276 3.26 23.82 2.98
C PRO A 276 1.84 24.19 2.49
N TYR A 277 1.63 24.43 1.19
CA TYR A 277 0.29 24.72 0.65
C TYR A 277 -0.55 23.45 0.52
N ALA A 278 0.07 22.31 0.21
CA ALA A 278 -0.63 21.02 0.24
C ALA A 278 -1.14 20.67 1.64
N VAL A 279 -0.40 21.04 2.70
CA VAL A 279 -0.87 20.94 4.10
C VAL A 279 -2.17 21.73 4.27
N TYR A 280 -2.14 23.02 3.89
CA TYR A 280 -3.30 23.89 4.00
C TYR A 280 -4.50 23.36 3.20
N GLY A 281 -4.25 22.89 1.97
CA GLY A 281 -5.25 22.31 1.09
C GLY A 281 -5.96 21.10 1.70
N VAL A 282 -5.21 20.12 2.22
CA VAL A 282 -5.81 18.94 2.88
C VAL A 282 -6.59 19.32 4.13
N MET A 283 -6.06 20.24 4.95
CA MET A 283 -6.78 20.70 6.15
C MET A 283 -8.11 21.37 5.80
N LYS A 284 -8.17 22.15 4.71
CA LYS A 284 -9.39 22.83 4.28
C LYS A 284 -10.36 21.92 3.56
N SER A 285 -9.89 21.10 2.63
CA SER A 285 -10.75 20.27 1.78
C SER A 285 -11.24 19.00 2.46
N PHE A 286 -10.44 18.41 3.36
CA PHE A 286 -10.76 17.14 4.04
C PHE A 286 -11.13 17.33 5.51
N GLY A 287 -11.10 18.57 6.03
CA GLY A 287 -11.42 18.87 7.44
C GLY A 287 -10.48 18.19 8.45
N LEU A 288 -9.33 17.69 8.00
CA LEU A 288 -8.38 16.94 8.82
C LEU A 288 -7.43 17.91 9.52
N ARG A 289 -7.41 17.87 10.85
CA ARG A 289 -6.40 18.56 11.66
C ARG A 289 -5.36 17.55 12.15
N PRO A 290 -4.13 17.53 11.60
CA PRO A 290 -3.11 16.61 12.07
C PRO A 290 -2.60 16.99 13.46
N ASP A 291 -1.82 16.12 14.10
CA ASP A 291 -1.03 16.44 15.30
C ASP A 291 0.40 16.83 14.95
N LEU A 292 0.89 16.35 13.80
CA LEU A 292 2.21 16.65 13.27
C LEU A 292 2.19 16.69 11.75
N VAL A 293 2.90 17.65 11.18
CA VAL A 293 3.25 17.68 9.76
C VAL A 293 4.68 17.19 9.57
N SER A 294 4.89 16.33 8.57
CA SER A 294 6.22 15.88 8.14
C SER A 294 6.28 15.65 6.62
N GLY A 295 7.33 14.98 6.15
CA GLY A 295 7.61 14.78 4.73
C GLY A 295 8.33 15.98 4.09
N PRO A 296 8.37 16.04 2.75
CA PRO A 296 9.08 17.10 2.02
C PRO A 296 8.72 18.53 2.44
N ALA A 297 7.48 18.78 2.90
CA ALA A 297 7.02 20.04 3.47
C ALA A 297 7.79 20.49 4.72
N THR A 298 8.69 19.67 5.26
CA THR A 298 9.47 19.94 6.47
C THR A 298 10.98 19.81 6.26
N ASN A 299 11.46 19.60 5.03
CA ASN A 299 12.88 19.32 4.78
C ASN A 299 13.82 20.49 5.10
N THR A 300 13.33 21.72 5.15
CA THR A 300 14.11 22.93 5.48
C THR A 300 13.45 23.74 6.59
N ILE A 301 14.24 24.56 7.29
CA ILE A 301 13.74 25.47 8.32
C ILE A 301 12.67 26.41 7.74
N ALA A 302 12.91 27.00 6.57
CA ALA A 302 11.94 27.86 5.90
C ALA A 302 10.60 27.16 5.58
N ALA A 303 10.64 25.87 5.20
CA ALA A 303 9.42 25.10 4.95
C ALA A 303 8.65 24.84 6.25
N VAL A 304 9.36 24.46 7.34
CA VAL A 304 8.78 24.28 8.68
C VAL A 304 8.12 25.57 9.16
N GLU A 305 8.83 26.70 9.11
CA GLU A 305 8.31 28.02 9.50
C GLU A 305 7.07 28.41 8.69
N LEU A 306 7.05 28.09 7.39
CA LEU A 306 5.89 28.38 6.54
C LEU A 306 4.68 27.51 6.90
N VAL A 307 4.87 26.20 7.18
CA VAL A 307 3.79 25.33 7.68
C VAL A 307 3.24 25.89 8.99
N GLU A 308 4.10 26.23 9.94
CA GLU A 308 3.70 26.76 11.25
C GLU A 308 2.97 28.10 11.12
N LYS A 309 3.46 28.99 10.26
CA LYS A 309 2.84 30.29 10.00
C LYS A 309 1.47 30.16 9.32
N LEU A 310 1.39 29.39 8.24
CA LEU A 310 0.21 29.27 7.37
C LEU A 310 -0.86 28.36 7.97
N CYS A 311 -0.45 27.20 8.46
CA CYS A 311 -1.35 26.13 8.87
C CYS A 311 -1.57 26.08 10.38
N LYS A 312 -0.74 26.78 11.18
CA LYS A 312 -0.78 26.74 12.65
C LYS A 312 -0.61 25.31 13.21
N MET A 313 0.21 24.52 12.52
CA MET A 313 0.48 23.13 12.86
C MET A 313 1.95 22.93 13.21
N LYS A 314 2.23 22.07 14.19
CA LYS A 314 3.59 21.62 14.50
C LYS A 314 4.16 20.87 13.30
N ALA A 315 5.38 21.22 12.89
CA ALA A 315 6.08 20.58 11.77
C ALA A 315 7.45 20.09 12.22
N LEU A 316 7.82 18.85 11.86
CA LEU A 316 9.13 18.29 12.18
C LEU A 316 9.77 17.62 10.97
N ASN A 317 11.03 18.00 10.70
CA ASN A 317 11.89 17.24 9.81
C ASN A 317 12.35 15.95 10.51
N LEU A 318 11.66 14.85 10.25
CA LEU A 318 11.99 13.58 10.91
C LEU A 318 13.27 12.92 10.36
N LEU A 319 13.79 13.38 9.22
CA LEU A 319 15.10 12.95 8.73
C LEU A 319 16.25 13.54 9.56
N ASN A 320 16.01 14.66 10.25
CA ASN A 320 16.97 15.25 11.18
C ASN A 320 16.86 14.55 12.54
N PRO A 321 17.89 13.80 13.02
CA PRO A 321 17.86 13.13 14.32
C PRO A 321 17.61 14.07 15.51
N GLY A 322 17.94 15.35 15.39
CA GLY A 322 17.69 16.36 16.43
C GLY A 322 16.20 16.59 16.74
N THR A 323 15.28 16.19 15.86
CA THR A 323 13.83 16.30 16.09
C THR A 323 13.23 15.11 16.88
N ARG A 324 14.00 14.04 17.09
CA ARG A 324 13.53 12.82 17.78
C ARG A 324 13.01 13.06 19.19
N PRO A 325 13.64 13.88 20.06
CA PRO A 325 13.08 14.17 21.38
C PRO A 325 11.68 14.78 21.30
N ALA A 326 11.45 15.72 20.38
CA ALA A 326 10.15 16.35 20.18
C ALA A 326 9.10 15.39 19.61
N LEU A 327 9.51 14.44 18.76
CA LEU A 327 8.65 13.35 18.28
C LEU A 327 8.27 12.39 19.42
N ARG A 328 9.24 11.96 20.24
CA ARG A 328 8.98 11.07 21.39
C ARG A 328 8.01 11.70 22.39
N GLN A 329 8.20 12.99 22.69
CA GLN A 329 7.29 13.71 23.58
C GLN A 329 5.87 13.71 23.01
N LEU A 330 5.70 14.07 21.74
CA LEU A 330 4.39 14.04 21.09
C LEU A 330 3.73 12.66 21.16
N LEU A 331 4.49 11.59 20.89
CA LEU A 331 3.98 10.22 20.92
C LEU A 331 3.56 9.82 22.34
N ARG A 332 4.34 10.17 23.37
CA ARG A 332 3.98 9.97 24.78
C ARG A 332 2.67 10.66 25.12
N ASP A 333 2.56 11.95 24.81
CA ASP A 333 1.38 12.75 25.11
C ASP A 333 0.13 12.19 24.43
N LYS A 334 0.23 11.86 23.14
CA LYS A 334 -0.91 11.42 22.33
C LYS A 334 -1.40 10.02 22.65
N LEU A 335 -0.47 9.12 22.99
CA LEU A 335 -0.82 7.75 23.36
C LEU A 335 -1.14 7.61 24.86
N GLY A 336 -1.07 8.70 25.64
CA GLY A 336 -1.38 8.70 27.06
C GLY A 336 -0.33 7.96 27.91
N MET A 337 0.94 8.06 27.53
CA MET A 337 2.03 7.26 28.08
C MET A 337 2.97 8.15 28.88
N GLN A 338 3.14 7.89 30.19
CA GLN A 338 4.17 8.52 31.02
C GLN A 338 5.54 7.87 30.74
#